data_AF-A0A1Y1ZFR1-F1
#
_entry.id   AF-A0A1Y1ZFR1-F1
#
_cell.length_a   1.000
_cell.length_b   1.000
_cell.length_c   1.000
_cell.angle_alpha   90.00
_cell.angle_beta   90.00
_cell.angle_gamma   90.00
#
_symmetry.space_group_name_H-M   'P 1'
#
loop_
_entity.id
_entity.type
_entity.pdbx_description
1 polymer ?
#
loop_
_entity_poly.entity_id
_entity_poly.type
_entity_poly.pdbx_seq_one_letter_code
_entity_poly.pdbx_strand_id
1 'polypeptide(L)'
;MHASSTTQRLDEDSSMFNRDGLRTSASSAIAVKSIPSISDMSTTRDHTGSPGTSSSIRPKNKRRTSIRQQQERELFTRKKSSAPADGTVTPKTDDEAPLLDRREFSNAQWLKLSRQQGAPPPQILDDPDELPPPADGGTGTNLDTLVNAYAISDVAGTLHDDIAKAIVNANEANGTPNGGEANGFVAAGKVKGFRKVGWLGQFIILSKRTWRNLYRNPMLMLTHYAIAIVLAVFLGFLFYGLTDDIKGFQNRLGLFFFVLALFGFSTLTILTVFAPERLLFTRERAKGYYSPISYFAAKVIFDIVPLRLIPPIILGVIVYPMTGLIPAWPEFLKFILFLVLFNLAAAAIFLFIGIVFRNNGVANLIGVLVMLFSLLFSGFFLNKESIPPAAKWLQTLSIFHYAFEGLIVNEVKYLSLVDHKYGLDIEVPGSAILSSFGFNVLALWRDCIGLAVFGGAFVILAYLAMHLLLVEKR
;
A
#
# COMPACT_ATOMS: atom_id res chain seq x y z
N MET A 1 14.41 -6.22 82.38
CA MET A 1 14.89 -7.44 81.69
C MET A 1 14.30 -7.43 80.29
N HIS A 2 15.13 -7.42 79.25
CA HIS A 2 14.79 -7.82 77.88
C HIS A 2 16.10 -8.34 77.25
N ALA A 3 16.01 -9.42 76.48
CA ALA A 3 17.17 -10.20 76.01
C ALA A 3 17.52 -9.81 74.55
N SER A 4 18.81 -9.63 74.20
CA SER A 4 19.70 -10.62 73.57
C SER A 4 19.27 -11.07 72.15
N SER A 5 20.15 -11.26 71.15
CA SER A 5 21.58 -10.94 71.05
C SER A 5 22.09 -11.19 69.62
N THR A 6 22.76 -10.19 69.06
CA THR A 6 24.13 -10.28 68.48
C THR A 6 24.40 -11.03 67.17
N THR A 7 25.19 -10.38 66.32
CA THR A 7 25.76 -10.80 65.04
C THR A 7 26.97 -11.74 65.15
N GLN A 8 27.25 -12.52 64.10
CA GLN A 8 28.64 -12.89 63.75
C GLN A 8 28.87 -12.91 62.22
N ARG A 9 30.13 -13.10 61.80
CA ARG A 9 30.70 -12.77 60.47
C ARG A 9 31.89 -13.72 60.18
N LEU A 10 32.63 -13.45 59.10
CA LEU A 10 33.95 -14.02 58.70
C LEU A 10 33.87 -15.37 57.95
N ASP A 11 34.75 -15.73 56.99
CA ASP A 11 35.67 -14.98 56.08
C ASP A 11 36.19 -15.94 54.95
N GLU A 12 37.35 -15.63 54.34
CA GLU A 12 38.14 -16.31 53.27
C GLU A 12 37.77 -15.91 51.81
N ASP A 13 38.63 -15.25 51.00
CA ASP A 13 39.98 -15.55 50.46
C ASP A 13 39.99 -16.55 49.26
N SER A 14 40.82 -16.44 48.22
CA SER A 14 41.97 -15.54 47.91
C SER A 14 42.11 -15.24 46.38
N SER A 15 43.32 -15.03 45.82
CA SER A 15 43.53 -14.41 44.49
C SER A 15 44.78 -14.88 43.69
N MET A 16 44.90 -14.40 42.43
CA MET A 16 46.10 -14.27 41.54
C MET A 16 46.38 -15.22 40.33
N PHE A 17 46.41 -14.59 39.14
CA PHE A 17 47.39 -14.63 38.02
C PHE A 17 48.34 -15.82 37.73
N ASN A 18 48.26 -16.36 36.49
CA ASN A 18 49.25 -16.19 35.38
C ASN A 18 48.63 -16.76 34.06
N ARG A 19 48.79 -16.21 32.84
CA ARG A 19 49.97 -15.92 31.95
C ARG A 19 50.67 -17.18 31.42
N ASP A 20 51.07 -17.31 30.15
CA ASP A 20 50.92 -16.56 28.87
C ASP A 20 51.01 -17.60 27.71
N GLY A 21 50.70 -17.38 26.43
CA GLY A 21 50.23 -16.20 25.66
C GLY A 21 50.76 -16.25 24.21
N LEU A 22 49.90 -16.19 23.17
CA LEU A 22 50.30 -16.36 21.75
C LEU A 22 49.74 -15.28 20.78
N ARG A 23 50.59 -14.96 19.79
CA ARG A 23 50.52 -13.93 18.71
C ARG A 23 49.35 -14.15 17.71
N THR A 24 48.87 -13.21 16.87
CA THR A 24 49.31 -11.84 16.46
C THR A 24 48.19 -11.07 15.72
N SER A 25 48.20 -9.71 15.79
CA SER A 25 47.74 -8.71 14.77
C SER A 25 46.31 -8.75 14.17
N ALA A 26 45.75 -7.66 13.60
CA ALA A 26 45.87 -6.20 13.82
C ALA A 26 44.83 -5.47 12.93
N SER A 27 44.28 -4.33 13.40
CA SER A 27 43.64 -3.26 12.60
C SER A 27 42.39 -3.60 11.73
N SER A 28 41.66 -2.62 11.16
CA SER A 28 40.96 -1.44 11.70
C SER A 28 40.24 -0.70 10.55
N ALA A 29 39.34 0.24 10.87
CA ALA A 29 38.81 1.31 10.00
C ALA A 29 37.98 0.96 8.73
N ILE A 30 36.69 1.33 8.80
CA ILE A 30 35.99 2.28 7.89
C ILE A 30 36.57 2.42 6.46
N ALA A 31 35.75 2.05 5.46
CA ALA A 31 35.99 2.38 4.05
C ALA A 31 35.10 3.54 3.57
N VAL A 32 35.70 4.70 3.29
CA VAL A 32 35.04 5.87 2.69
C VAL A 32 35.05 5.75 1.15
N LYS A 33 33.98 6.20 0.48
CA LYS A 33 33.95 6.31 -0.98
C LYS A 33 34.83 7.47 -1.46
N SER A 34 35.77 7.21 -2.37
CA SER A 34 36.43 8.21 -3.20
C SER A 34 36.14 7.97 -4.68
N ILE A 35 36.28 9.03 -5.49
CA ILE A 35 35.94 9.07 -6.91
C ILE A 35 37.23 9.09 -7.74
N PRO A 36 37.39 8.25 -8.78
CA PRO A 36 38.48 8.40 -9.73
C PRO A 36 38.15 9.49 -10.77
N SER A 37 38.77 10.65 -10.63
CA SER A 37 38.78 11.68 -11.68
C SER A 37 39.77 11.32 -12.79
N ILE A 38 39.44 11.64 -14.04
CA ILE A 38 40.35 11.53 -15.19
C ILE A 38 40.66 12.94 -15.70
N SER A 39 41.95 13.22 -15.93
CA SER A 39 42.42 14.36 -16.71
C SER A 39 43.84 14.08 -17.21
N ASP A 40 44.03 14.05 -18.52
CA ASP A 40 45.34 13.88 -19.16
C ASP A 40 46.23 15.12 -18.99
N MET A 41 47.55 14.92 -19.00
CA MET A 41 48.47 15.90 -19.60
C MET A 41 49.74 15.21 -20.10
N SER A 42 50.33 15.75 -21.17
CA SER A 42 51.43 15.15 -21.94
C SER A 42 52.70 16.00 -21.90
N THR A 43 53.87 15.35 -22.00
CA THR A 43 55.09 15.98 -22.55
C THR A 43 56.06 14.94 -23.13
N THR A 44 56.64 15.30 -24.28
CA THR A 44 57.75 14.66 -25.03
C THR A 44 59.02 14.43 -24.18
N ARG A 45 59.94 13.48 -24.43
CA ARG A 45 60.88 13.45 -25.58
C ARG A 45 61.84 12.21 -25.57
N ASP A 46 62.21 11.78 -26.78
CA ASP A 46 63.50 11.29 -27.30
C ASP A 46 64.28 10.01 -26.82
N HIS A 47 64.74 9.30 -27.87
CA HIS A 47 66.00 8.54 -28.07
C HIS A 47 66.14 6.99 -27.97
N THR A 48 66.44 6.42 -29.16
CA THR A 48 67.35 5.29 -29.49
C THR A 48 66.94 3.83 -29.24
N GLY A 49 67.20 2.96 -30.24
CA GLY A 49 67.24 1.49 -30.10
C GLY A 49 66.50 0.70 -31.19
N SER A 50 67.23 -0.08 -32.00
CA SER A 50 66.70 -1.13 -32.90
C SER A 50 67.85 -2.04 -33.37
N PRO A 51 67.60 -3.26 -33.90
CA PRO A 51 66.34 -4.01 -33.97
C PRO A 51 66.41 -5.37 -33.23
N GLY A 52 65.28 -6.08 -33.12
CA GLY A 52 65.27 -7.46 -32.60
C GLY A 52 64.03 -8.25 -33.02
N THR A 53 64.22 -9.38 -33.72
CA THR A 53 63.13 -10.20 -34.27
C THR A 53 62.71 -11.31 -33.31
N SER A 54 61.47 -11.28 -32.81
CA SER A 54 60.81 -12.48 -32.28
C SER A 54 59.29 -12.35 -32.36
N SER A 55 58.60 -13.50 -32.48
CA SER A 55 57.15 -13.58 -32.57
C SER A 55 56.50 -13.56 -31.19
N SER A 56 55.41 -12.78 -31.03
CA SER A 56 54.59 -12.84 -29.82
C SER A 56 53.10 -12.69 -30.11
N ILE A 57 52.32 -13.64 -29.60
CA ILE A 57 50.89 -13.82 -29.86
C ILE A 57 50.09 -12.77 -29.07
N ARG A 58 49.23 -11.99 -29.75
CA ARG A 58 48.33 -11.02 -29.09
C ARG A 58 47.27 -11.74 -28.24
N PRO A 59 47.28 -11.63 -26.90
CA PRO A 59 46.28 -12.27 -26.06
C PRO A 59 44.92 -11.56 -26.17
N LYS A 60 43.87 -12.28 -26.57
CA LYS A 60 42.49 -11.79 -26.48
C LYS A 60 42.01 -11.87 -25.03
N ASN A 61 41.98 -10.74 -24.32
CA ASN A 61 41.43 -10.66 -22.96
C ASN A 61 39.94 -11.06 -22.94
N LYS A 62 39.66 -12.29 -22.48
CA LYS A 62 38.30 -12.77 -22.20
C LYS A 62 37.74 -11.99 -21.01
N ARG A 63 36.82 -11.04 -21.24
CA ARG A 63 35.94 -10.54 -20.18
C ARG A 63 35.17 -11.73 -19.60
N ARG A 64 35.34 -12.02 -18.30
CA ARG A 64 34.50 -12.98 -17.58
C ARG A 64 33.07 -12.41 -17.53
N THR A 65 32.14 -13.08 -18.19
CA THR A 65 30.70 -12.85 -18.02
C THR A 65 30.28 -13.24 -16.61
N SER A 66 29.24 -12.61 -16.06
CA SER A 66 28.70 -13.03 -14.77
C SER A 66 27.98 -14.38 -14.91
N ILE A 67 28.04 -15.22 -13.86
CA ILE A 67 27.47 -16.57 -13.86
C ILE A 67 25.97 -16.53 -14.21
N ARG A 68 25.24 -15.56 -13.65
CA ARG A 68 23.84 -15.29 -13.97
C ARG A 68 23.60 -15.03 -15.46
N GLN A 69 24.48 -14.28 -16.12
CA GLN A 69 24.36 -13.97 -17.55
C GLN A 69 24.75 -15.15 -18.46
N GLN A 70 25.48 -16.16 -17.95
CA GLN A 70 25.62 -17.44 -18.63
C GLN A 70 24.37 -18.30 -18.47
N GLN A 71 23.84 -18.43 -17.25
CA GLN A 71 22.61 -19.19 -16.97
C GLN A 71 21.41 -18.65 -17.76
N GLU A 72 21.22 -17.33 -17.79
CA GLU A 72 20.17 -16.68 -18.62
C GLU A 72 20.38 -16.95 -20.11
N ARG A 73 21.62 -17.09 -20.60
CA ARG A 73 21.91 -17.35 -22.03
C ARG A 73 21.68 -18.81 -22.42
N GLU A 74 22.08 -19.75 -21.56
CA GLU A 74 21.89 -21.19 -21.75
C GLU A 74 20.40 -21.57 -21.77
N LEU A 75 19.56 -20.85 -21.00
CA LEU A 75 18.09 -21.00 -21.04
C LEU A 75 17.45 -20.63 -22.38
N PHE A 76 18.08 -19.76 -23.20
CA PHE A 76 17.51 -19.31 -24.49
C PHE A 76 18.16 -19.94 -25.73
N THR A 77 19.29 -20.65 -25.62
CA THR A 77 19.98 -21.24 -26.79
C THR A 77 19.61 -22.71 -27.04
N ARG A 78 18.37 -23.00 -27.47
CA ARG A 78 18.00 -24.35 -27.93
C ARG A 78 18.54 -24.63 -29.34
N LYS A 79 19.72 -25.25 -29.42
CA LYS A 79 20.30 -25.71 -30.70
C LYS A 79 19.44 -26.82 -31.32
N LYS A 80 19.18 -26.73 -32.63
CA LYS A 80 18.54 -27.77 -33.45
C LYS A 80 19.62 -28.68 -34.05
N SER A 81 19.48 -29.99 -33.87
CA SER A 81 20.29 -31.03 -34.52
C SER A 81 19.44 -32.29 -34.71
N SER A 82 19.69 -33.06 -35.77
CA SER A 82 18.69 -33.97 -36.36
C SER A 82 19.22 -35.39 -36.60
N ALA A 83 18.64 -36.35 -35.86
CA ALA A 83 18.52 -37.79 -36.19
C ALA A 83 19.85 -38.60 -36.35
N PRO A 84 19.81 -39.95 -36.51
CA PRO A 84 18.68 -40.89 -36.41
C PRO A 84 18.91 -42.14 -35.50
N ALA A 85 17.83 -42.93 -35.34
CA ALA A 85 17.73 -44.39 -35.19
C ALA A 85 18.34 -45.19 -33.99
N ASP A 86 17.50 -46.12 -33.50
CA ASP A 86 17.73 -47.42 -32.84
C ASP A 86 18.62 -47.59 -31.59
N GLY A 87 18.35 -48.69 -30.85
CA GLY A 87 19.21 -49.22 -29.78
C GLY A 87 18.57 -49.31 -28.40
N THR A 88 18.01 -50.48 -28.06
CA THR A 88 17.62 -50.86 -26.69
C THR A 88 18.82 -50.98 -25.74
N VAL A 89 18.59 -50.78 -24.42
CA VAL A 89 18.97 -51.71 -23.32
C VAL A 89 18.74 -51.07 -21.94
N THR A 90 18.23 -51.87 -21.00
CA THR A 90 18.14 -51.68 -19.53
C THR A 90 18.51 -53.03 -18.87
N PRO A 91 18.47 -53.26 -17.53
CA PRO A 91 18.45 -52.38 -16.34
C PRO A 91 19.54 -52.75 -15.29
N LYS A 92 19.46 -52.15 -14.09
CA LYS A 92 19.73 -52.69 -12.71
C LYS A 92 19.40 -51.55 -11.70
N THR A 93 18.56 -51.64 -10.65
CA THR A 93 18.34 -52.65 -9.58
C THR A 93 19.55 -52.75 -8.62
N ASP A 94 19.45 -52.97 -7.29
CA ASP A 94 18.41 -53.47 -6.35
C ASP A 94 18.71 -52.82 -4.93
N ASP A 95 17.92 -52.72 -3.84
CA ASP A 95 16.47 -52.89 -3.49
C ASP A 95 16.13 -52.27 -2.07
N GLU A 96 14.91 -52.51 -1.55
CA GLU A 96 14.37 -52.52 -0.15
C GLU A 96 14.01 -51.26 0.70
N ALA A 97 12.97 -51.47 1.55
CA ALA A 97 12.47 -50.68 2.69
C ALA A 97 11.69 -51.62 3.65
N PRO A 98 11.44 -51.29 4.95
CA PRO A 98 10.07 -50.83 5.30
C PRO A 98 9.86 -49.98 6.59
N LEU A 99 8.75 -49.22 6.59
CA LEU A 99 7.80 -48.89 7.70
C LEU A 99 8.27 -48.30 9.06
N LEU A 100 7.76 -47.10 9.40
CA LEU A 100 6.70 -46.93 10.43
C LEU A 100 5.96 -45.57 10.29
N ASP A 101 4.94 -45.30 11.12
CA ASP A 101 3.77 -44.43 10.79
C ASP A 101 3.76 -42.98 11.37
N ARG A 102 2.95 -42.14 10.72
CA ARG A 102 2.11 -41.04 11.27
C ARG A 102 2.62 -39.58 11.34
N ARG A 103 2.26 -38.83 10.29
CA ARG A 103 1.70 -37.45 10.25
C ARG A 103 2.30 -36.36 11.18
N GLU A 104 2.84 -35.29 10.58
CA GLU A 104 2.06 -34.04 10.34
C GLU A 104 2.72 -33.09 9.33
N PHE A 105 2.10 -31.94 9.03
CA PHE A 105 2.34 -31.14 7.83
C PHE A 105 3.46 -30.10 7.93
N SER A 106 4.22 -29.92 6.84
CA SER A 106 4.87 -28.63 6.53
C SER A 106 4.84 -28.35 5.02
N ASN A 107 4.53 -27.11 4.63
CA ASN A 107 4.34 -26.70 3.23
C ASN A 107 5.62 -26.13 2.62
N ALA A 108 6.28 -26.87 1.72
CA ALA A 108 7.47 -26.36 1.01
C ALA A 108 7.76 -27.05 -0.35
N GLN A 109 6.77 -27.28 -1.22
CA GLN A 109 7.01 -27.86 -2.55
C GLN A 109 6.69 -26.89 -3.70
N TRP A 110 7.76 -26.45 -4.39
CA TRP A 110 7.70 -25.52 -5.52
C TRP A 110 7.16 -26.22 -6.78
N LEU A 111 6.28 -25.54 -7.53
CA LEU A 111 5.70 -26.10 -8.75
C LEU A 111 6.77 -26.36 -9.83
N LYS A 112 7.06 -27.63 -10.09
CA LYS A 112 7.58 -28.06 -11.39
C LYS A 112 6.48 -27.87 -12.43
N LEU A 113 6.59 -26.86 -13.28
CA LEU A 113 5.73 -26.70 -14.45
C LEU A 113 6.02 -27.83 -15.46
N SER A 114 5.24 -28.90 -15.40
CA SER A 114 5.18 -29.89 -16.47
C SER A 114 4.57 -29.25 -17.72
N ARG A 115 5.12 -29.56 -18.89
CA ARG A 115 4.62 -29.04 -20.17
C ARG A 115 3.40 -29.82 -20.61
N GLN A 116 2.24 -29.49 -20.04
CA GLN A 116 0.97 -30.15 -20.32
C GLN A 116 0.56 -29.95 -21.79
N GLN A 117 0.72 -30.99 -22.61
CA GLN A 117 0.08 -31.08 -23.93
C GLN A 117 -1.36 -31.55 -23.72
N GLY A 118 -2.29 -30.60 -23.67
CA GLY A 118 -3.72 -30.81 -23.58
C GLY A 118 -4.46 -29.60 -24.15
N ALA A 119 -5.71 -29.79 -24.57
CA ALA A 119 -6.55 -28.70 -25.06
C ALA A 119 -6.78 -27.64 -23.96
N PRO A 120 -6.96 -26.35 -24.33
CA PRO A 120 -7.28 -25.31 -23.35
C PRO A 120 -8.62 -25.62 -22.64
N PRO A 121 -8.78 -25.20 -21.37
CA PRO A 121 -10.04 -25.37 -20.66
C PRO A 121 -11.17 -24.60 -21.38
N PRO A 122 -12.42 -25.12 -21.35
CA PRO A 122 -13.54 -24.49 -22.03
C PRO A 122 -13.78 -23.08 -21.51
N GLN A 123 -13.95 -22.15 -22.44
CA GLN A 123 -14.35 -20.77 -22.12
C GLN A 123 -15.81 -20.77 -21.69
N ILE A 124 -16.12 -20.08 -20.59
CA ILE A 124 -17.49 -19.68 -20.27
C ILE A 124 -17.74 -18.42 -21.09
N LEU A 125 -18.58 -18.52 -22.13
CA LEU A 125 -19.02 -17.37 -22.94
C LEU A 125 -20.24 -16.73 -22.27
N ASP A 126 -20.23 -15.39 -22.20
CA ASP A 126 -21.38 -14.61 -21.70
C ASP A 126 -22.43 -14.32 -22.79
N ASP A 127 -22.10 -14.47 -24.09
CA ASP A 127 -23.03 -14.29 -25.22
C ASP A 127 -22.54 -15.07 -26.47
N PRO A 128 -23.37 -15.87 -27.17
CA PRO A 128 -22.95 -16.66 -28.33
C PRO A 128 -23.13 -15.98 -29.69
N ASP A 129 -24.03 -15.00 -29.82
CA ASP A 129 -24.57 -14.56 -31.11
C ASP A 129 -23.88 -13.33 -31.73
N GLU A 130 -22.96 -12.66 -31.02
CA GLU A 130 -22.24 -11.46 -31.50
C GLU A 130 -20.73 -11.71 -31.74
N LEU A 131 -20.39 -12.82 -32.40
CA LEU A 131 -19.01 -13.15 -32.78
C LEU A 131 -18.61 -12.50 -34.13
N PRO A 132 -17.62 -11.58 -34.19
CA PRO A 132 -16.99 -11.20 -35.45
C PRO A 132 -16.23 -12.41 -36.03
N PRO A 133 -16.08 -12.51 -37.37
CA PRO A 133 -15.53 -13.70 -38.00
C PRO A 133 -14.09 -14.02 -37.54
N PRO A 134 -13.74 -15.30 -37.34
CA PRO A 134 -12.42 -15.70 -36.88
C PRO A 134 -11.34 -15.33 -37.90
N ALA A 135 -10.21 -14.83 -37.42
CA ALA A 135 -9.07 -14.46 -38.25
C ALA A 135 -8.22 -15.69 -38.63
N ASP A 136 -7.83 -15.79 -39.90
CA ASP A 136 -7.01 -16.89 -40.41
C ASP A 136 -5.71 -17.08 -39.60
N GLY A 137 -5.53 -18.30 -39.08
CA GLY A 137 -4.31 -18.71 -38.36
C GLY A 137 -4.23 -18.31 -36.87
N GLY A 138 -5.23 -17.60 -36.31
CA GLY A 138 -5.26 -17.24 -34.89
C GLY A 138 -5.54 -18.41 -33.95
N THR A 139 -5.00 -18.39 -32.73
CA THR A 139 -5.20 -19.46 -31.73
C THR A 139 -6.48 -19.31 -30.89
N GLY A 140 -7.42 -18.48 -31.34
CA GLY A 140 -8.68 -18.19 -30.62
C GLY A 140 -8.48 -17.43 -29.30
N THR A 141 -7.32 -16.80 -29.08
CA THR A 141 -7.06 -16.07 -27.84
C THR A 141 -7.47 -14.61 -27.96
N ASN A 142 -7.86 -14.01 -26.82
CA ASN A 142 -8.14 -12.57 -26.72
C ASN A 142 -6.94 -11.70 -27.15
N LEU A 143 -5.71 -12.24 -27.14
CA LEU A 143 -4.52 -11.55 -27.64
C LEU A 143 -4.53 -11.46 -29.18
N ASP A 144 -4.85 -12.56 -29.86
CA ASP A 144 -4.90 -12.63 -31.33
C ASP A 144 -5.94 -11.65 -31.89
N THR A 145 -7.13 -11.59 -31.27
CA THR A 145 -8.18 -10.62 -31.60
C THR A 145 -7.70 -9.18 -31.44
N LEU A 146 -6.94 -8.88 -30.38
CA LEU A 146 -6.41 -7.54 -30.10
C LEU A 146 -5.27 -7.15 -31.08
N VAL A 147 -4.44 -8.11 -31.47
CA VAL A 147 -3.38 -7.93 -32.48
C VAL A 147 -4.00 -7.69 -33.86
N ASN A 148 -5.01 -8.46 -34.25
CA ASN A 148 -5.69 -8.27 -35.54
C ASN A 148 -6.50 -6.96 -35.58
N ALA A 149 -7.25 -6.65 -34.52
CA ALA A 149 -7.96 -5.37 -34.39
C ALA A 149 -7.01 -4.16 -34.40
N TYR A 150 -5.80 -4.29 -33.85
CA TYR A 150 -4.75 -3.29 -34.01
C TYR A 150 -4.27 -3.22 -35.47
N ALA A 151 -3.92 -4.34 -36.09
CA ALA A 151 -3.41 -4.38 -37.47
C ALA A 151 -4.39 -3.80 -38.51
N ILE A 152 -5.69 -3.98 -38.30
CA ILE A 152 -6.77 -3.44 -39.14
C ILE A 152 -7.03 -1.94 -38.86
N SER A 153 -6.58 -1.39 -37.72
CA SER A 153 -6.90 -0.01 -37.32
C SER A 153 -6.13 1.05 -38.10
N ASP A 154 -6.79 2.20 -38.33
CA ASP A 154 -6.16 3.42 -38.90
C ASP A 154 -4.90 3.85 -38.13
N VAL A 155 -4.83 3.55 -36.83
CA VAL A 155 -3.68 3.85 -35.97
C VAL A 155 -2.46 3.00 -36.35
N ALA A 156 -2.65 1.73 -36.71
CA ALA A 156 -1.56 0.91 -37.24
C ALA A 156 -1.20 1.31 -38.67
N GLY A 157 -2.19 1.57 -39.53
CA GLY A 157 -1.96 2.03 -40.91
C GLY A 157 -1.12 3.30 -40.94
N THR A 158 -1.56 4.35 -40.24
CA THR A 158 -0.82 5.63 -40.15
C THR A 158 0.57 5.50 -39.51
N LEU A 159 0.76 4.56 -38.56
CA LEU A 159 2.09 4.30 -38.00
C LEU A 159 3.04 3.61 -39.00
N HIS A 160 2.55 2.64 -39.78
CA HIS A 160 3.37 2.00 -40.83
C HIS A 160 3.73 3.01 -41.93
N ASP A 161 2.78 3.88 -42.30
CA ASP A 161 2.98 5.00 -43.22
C ASP A 161 4.07 5.97 -42.75
N ASP A 162 4.01 6.42 -41.49
CA ASP A 162 5.02 7.31 -40.90
C ASP A 162 6.39 6.63 -40.80
N ILE A 163 6.44 5.32 -40.51
CA ILE A 163 7.68 4.52 -40.51
C ILE A 163 8.25 4.40 -41.92
N ALA A 164 7.43 4.08 -42.93
CA ALA A 164 7.87 3.97 -44.33
C ALA A 164 8.44 5.30 -44.84
N LYS A 165 7.75 6.42 -44.57
CA LYS A 165 8.23 7.77 -44.89
C LYS A 165 9.54 8.10 -44.16
N ALA A 166 9.68 7.72 -42.89
CA ALA A 166 10.93 7.91 -42.16
C ALA A 166 12.10 7.09 -42.75
N ILE A 167 11.85 5.86 -43.23
CA ILE A 167 12.86 5.01 -43.89
C ILE A 167 13.26 5.58 -45.25
N VAL A 168 12.30 6.02 -46.07
CA VAL A 168 12.58 6.66 -47.38
C VAL A 168 13.43 7.91 -47.18
N ASN A 169 13.01 8.84 -46.31
CA ASN A 169 13.76 10.06 -46.01
C ASN A 169 15.17 9.76 -45.47
N ALA A 170 15.36 8.70 -44.68
CA ALA A 170 16.66 8.29 -44.17
C ALA A 170 17.58 7.68 -45.25
N ASN A 171 17.01 6.96 -46.23
CA ASN A 171 17.78 6.43 -47.36
C ASN A 171 18.17 7.55 -48.34
N GLU A 172 17.27 8.48 -48.62
CA GLU A 172 17.55 9.68 -49.43
C GLU A 172 18.63 10.56 -48.78
N ALA A 173 18.59 10.74 -47.46
CA ALA A 173 19.60 11.50 -46.71
C ALA A 173 20.97 10.81 -46.62
N ASN A 174 21.04 9.48 -46.76
CA ASN A 174 22.31 8.72 -46.76
C ASN A 174 23.01 8.68 -48.13
N GLY A 175 22.28 8.98 -49.22
CA GLY A 175 22.81 9.08 -50.57
C GLY A 175 23.11 7.74 -51.27
N THR A 176 23.18 7.78 -52.60
CA THR A 176 23.68 6.66 -53.42
C THR A 176 25.20 6.59 -53.38
N PRO A 177 25.82 5.40 -53.53
CA PRO A 177 27.25 5.19 -53.23
C PRO A 177 28.24 5.71 -54.29
N ASN A 178 27.88 6.74 -55.06
CA ASN A 178 28.70 7.31 -56.13
C ASN A 178 28.91 8.83 -55.97
N GLY A 179 30.03 9.21 -55.33
CA GLY A 179 30.75 10.45 -55.64
C GLY A 179 30.06 11.79 -55.33
N GLY A 180 29.62 12.01 -54.09
CA GLY A 180 29.22 13.34 -53.60
C GLY A 180 29.39 13.45 -52.08
N GLU A 181 29.77 14.62 -51.57
CA GLU A 181 30.05 14.80 -50.13
C GLU A 181 28.79 14.72 -49.26
N ALA A 182 28.76 13.77 -48.34
CA ALA A 182 27.62 13.51 -47.46
C ALA A 182 27.53 14.52 -46.29
N ASN A 183 27.18 15.77 -46.60
CA ASN A 183 26.87 16.82 -45.60
C ASN A 183 25.36 16.96 -45.30
N GLY A 184 24.62 15.83 -45.37
CA GLY A 184 23.20 15.77 -45.03
C GLY A 184 22.97 15.84 -43.52
N PHE A 185 22.51 16.98 -43.00
CA PHE A 185 21.93 17.03 -41.65
C PHE A 185 20.67 16.16 -41.63
N VAL A 186 20.74 15.00 -40.97
CA VAL A 186 19.61 14.08 -40.84
C VAL A 186 18.55 14.71 -39.94
N ALA A 187 17.64 15.47 -40.55
CA ALA A 187 16.44 16.00 -39.94
C ALA A 187 15.48 14.85 -39.63
N ALA A 188 15.78 14.10 -38.57
CA ALA A 188 15.00 12.96 -38.12
C ALA A 188 13.53 13.37 -38.00
N GLY A 189 12.70 12.83 -38.90
CA GLY A 189 11.30 13.20 -39.01
C GLY A 189 10.62 13.06 -37.66
N LYS A 190 9.93 14.11 -37.20
CA LYS A 190 9.17 14.07 -35.96
C LYS A 190 7.99 13.10 -36.13
N VAL A 191 8.24 11.82 -35.84
CA VAL A 191 7.23 10.77 -35.72
C VAL A 191 6.08 11.35 -34.89
N LYS A 192 4.86 11.21 -35.42
CA LYS A 192 3.71 12.05 -35.06
C LYS A 192 3.14 11.69 -33.69
N GLY A 193 3.89 12.05 -32.64
CA GLY A 193 3.65 11.65 -31.26
C GLY A 193 2.24 12.02 -30.79
N PHE A 194 1.38 11.01 -30.62
CA PHE A 194 0.00 11.17 -30.19
C PHE A 194 -0.08 12.06 -28.94
N ARG A 195 -0.85 13.16 -29.05
CA ARG A 195 -0.98 14.15 -27.98
C ARG A 195 -1.57 13.48 -26.74
N LYS A 196 -0.77 13.40 -25.66
CA LYS A 196 -1.19 12.80 -24.39
C LYS A 196 -2.52 13.39 -23.93
N VAL A 197 -3.44 12.51 -23.53
CA VAL A 197 -4.75 12.89 -22.99
C VAL A 197 -4.56 13.86 -21.80
N GLY A 198 -5.32 14.96 -21.77
CA GLY A 198 -5.24 15.94 -20.69
C GLY A 198 -5.63 15.35 -19.32
N TRP A 199 -5.19 15.98 -18.22
CA TRP A 199 -5.35 15.44 -16.86
C TRP A 199 -6.80 15.13 -16.46
N LEU A 200 -7.78 15.90 -16.97
CA LEU A 200 -9.21 15.63 -16.79
C LEU A 200 -9.66 14.37 -17.54
N GLY A 201 -9.22 14.18 -18.79
CA GLY A 201 -9.51 12.96 -19.54
C GLY A 201 -8.86 11.71 -18.92
N GLN A 202 -7.63 11.84 -18.43
CA GLN A 202 -6.99 10.79 -17.63
C GLN A 202 -7.81 10.47 -16.37
N PHE A 203 -8.22 11.49 -15.61
CA PHE A 203 -9.06 11.32 -14.42
C PHE A 203 -10.39 10.64 -14.73
N ILE A 204 -11.10 11.03 -15.80
CA ILE A 204 -12.38 10.40 -16.21
C ILE A 204 -12.17 8.92 -16.56
N ILE A 205 -11.13 8.58 -17.33
CA ILE A 205 -10.81 7.20 -17.70
C ILE A 205 -10.46 6.37 -16.45
N LEU A 206 -9.63 6.90 -15.56
CA LEU A 206 -9.24 6.21 -14.32
C LEU A 206 -10.43 6.07 -13.36
N SER A 207 -11.31 7.06 -13.26
CA SER A 207 -12.52 7.02 -12.43
C SER A 207 -13.53 6.00 -12.96
N LYS A 208 -13.72 5.93 -14.29
CA LYS A 208 -14.52 4.88 -14.93
C LYS A 208 -13.93 3.49 -14.69
N ARG A 209 -12.60 3.36 -14.59
CA ARG A 209 -11.89 2.11 -14.24
C ARG A 209 -12.09 1.73 -12.77
N THR A 210 -11.86 2.65 -11.82
CA THR A 210 -12.03 2.37 -10.38
C THR A 210 -13.47 2.07 -10.04
N TRP A 211 -14.44 2.86 -10.53
CA TRP A 211 -15.87 2.59 -10.35
C TRP A 211 -16.30 1.22 -10.90
N ARG A 212 -15.89 0.89 -12.14
CA ARG A 212 -16.18 -0.44 -12.73
C ARG A 212 -15.52 -1.58 -11.96
N ASN A 213 -14.32 -1.37 -11.40
CA ASN A 213 -13.65 -2.36 -10.56
C ASN A 213 -14.37 -2.53 -9.21
N LEU A 214 -14.81 -1.44 -8.57
CA LEU A 214 -15.58 -1.49 -7.33
C LEU A 214 -16.91 -2.23 -7.53
N TYR A 215 -17.67 -1.88 -8.58
CA TYR A 215 -18.94 -2.53 -8.91
C TYR A 215 -18.77 -4.02 -9.27
N ARG A 216 -17.67 -4.40 -9.95
CA ARG A 216 -17.34 -5.81 -10.27
C ARG A 216 -16.80 -6.62 -9.09
N ASN A 217 -16.50 -5.99 -7.95
CA ASN A 217 -16.08 -6.68 -6.72
C ASN A 217 -17.14 -6.52 -5.61
N PRO A 218 -18.40 -6.93 -5.84
CA PRO A 218 -19.51 -6.67 -4.90
C PRO A 218 -19.27 -7.31 -3.54
N MET A 219 -18.50 -8.40 -3.45
CA MET A 219 -18.17 -9.09 -2.20
C MET A 219 -17.58 -8.13 -1.15
N LEU A 220 -16.60 -7.28 -1.50
CA LEU A 220 -15.96 -6.40 -0.53
C LEU A 220 -16.90 -5.29 -0.04
N MET A 221 -17.69 -4.72 -0.95
CA MET A 221 -18.70 -3.71 -0.63
C MET A 221 -19.82 -4.30 0.24
N LEU A 222 -20.36 -5.46 -0.15
CA LEU A 222 -21.42 -6.18 0.55
C LEU A 222 -20.95 -6.63 1.93
N THR A 223 -19.71 -7.14 2.07
CA THR A 223 -19.13 -7.47 3.38
C THR A 223 -19.09 -6.25 4.29
N HIS A 224 -18.66 -5.08 3.82
CA HIS A 224 -18.67 -3.85 4.63
C HIS A 224 -20.09 -3.41 5.02
N TYR A 225 -21.08 -3.52 4.12
CA TYR A 225 -22.47 -3.13 4.43
C TYR A 225 -23.17 -4.13 5.35
N ALA A 226 -23.01 -5.44 5.13
CA ALA A 226 -23.57 -6.49 5.97
C ALA A 226 -22.98 -6.44 7.39
N ILE A 227 -21.67 -6.26 7.53
CA ILE A 227 -21.01 -6.06 8.83
C ILE A 227 -21.55 -4.80 9.52
N ALA A 228 -21.72 -3.69 8.79
CA ALA A 228 -22.30 -2.47 9.37
C ALA A 228 -23.74 -2.69 9.88
N ILE A 229 -24.60 -3.39 9.13
CA ILE A 229 -25.99 -3.69 9.53
C ILE A 229 -26.02 -4.61 10.76
N VAL A 230 -25.29 -5.73 10.74
CA VAL A 230 -25.28 -6.71 11.84
C VAL A 230 -24.77 -6.07 13.13
N LEU A 231 -23.72 -5.26 13.04
CA LEU A 231 -23.20 -4.52 14.19
C LEU A 231 -24.17 -3.42 14.64
N ALA A 232 -24.82 -2.70 13.72
CA ALA A 232 -25.79 -1.67 14.08
C ALA A 232 -26.97 -2.23 14.89
N VAL A 233 -27.50 -3.39 14.48
CA VAL A 233 -28.55 -4.09 15.23
C VAL A 233 -28.02 -4.60 16.58
N PHE A 234 -26.80 -5.13 16.63
CA PHE A 234 -26.17 -5.60 17.87
C PHE A 234 -25.93 -4.46 18.89
N LEU A 235 -25.37 -3.33 18.45
CA LEU A 235 -25.22 -2.13 19.30
C LEU A 235 -26.58 -1.56 19.71
N GLY A 236 -27.52 -1.45 18.76
CA GLY A 236 -28.87 -0.95 19.01
C GLY A 236 -29.67 -1.81 19.98
N PHE A 237 -29.40 -3.12 20.04
CA PHE A 237 -29.97 -4.03 21.04
C PHE A 237 -29.28 -3.91 22.41
N LEU A 238 -27.94 -3.84 22.44
CA LEU A 238 -27.18 -3.77 23.70
C LEU A 238 -27.39 -2.45 24.44
N PHE A 239 -27.51 -1.34 23.71
CA PHE A 239 -27.77 0.00 24.23
C PHE A 239 -29.23 0.44 24.00
N TYR A 240 -30.18 -0.49 23.94
CA TYR A 240 -31.59 -0.18 23.67
C TYR A 240 -32.21 0.68 24.78
N GLY A 241 -32.87 1.78 24.41
CA GLY A 241 -33.62 2.63 25.35
C GLY A 241 -32.78 3.25 26.47
N LEU A 242 -31.80 4.10 26.11
CA LEU A 242 -30.96 4.82 27.07
C LEU A 242 -31.79 5.75 27.96
N THR A 243 -31.65 5.60 29.28
CA THR A 243 -32.25 6.49 30.28
C THR A 243 -31.46 7.80 30.42
N ASP A 244 -32.04 8.76 31.13
CA ASP A 244 -31.40 10.06 31.43
C ASP A 244 -30.88 10.14 32.88
N ASP A 245 -30.45 8.98 33.42
CA ASP A 245 -29.67 8.89 34.66
C ASP A 245 -28.18 9.13 34.40
N ILE A 246 -27.38 9.30 35.47
CA ILE A 246 -25.91 9.19 35.40
C ILE A 246 -25.44 7.86 34.75
N LYS A 247 -26.17 6.76 34.98
CA LYS A 247 -25.91 5.46 34.33
C LYS A 247 -26.18 5.51 32.82
N GLY A 248 -27.26 6.16 32.42
CA GLY A 248 -27.61 6.40 31.03
C GLY A 248 -26.57 7.28 30.31
N PHE A 249 -26.07 8.32 30.97
CA PHE A 249 -24.92 9.09 30.50
C PHE A 249 -23.67 8.22 30.28
N GLN A 250 -23.29 7.38 31.24
CA GLN A 250 -22.17 6.44 31.07
C GLN A 250 -22.38 5.48 29.88
N ASN A 251 -23.62 5.03 29.65
CA ASN A 251 -23.96 4.21 28.48
C ASN A 251 -23.89 5.01 27.18
N ARG A 252 -24.34 6.28 27.14
CA ARG A 252 -24.16 7.21 26.00
C ARG A 252 -22.66 7.40 25.68
N LEU A 253 -21.79 7.58 26.70
CA LEU A 253 -20.33 7.61 26.51
C LEU A 253 -19.80 6.31 25.87
N GLY A 254 -20.18 5.16 26.43
CA GLY A 254 -19.74 3.84 25.98
C GLY A 254 -20.16 3.53 24.53
N LEU A 255 -21.39 3.89 24.16
CA LEU A 255 -21.92 3.75 22.80
C LEU A 255 -21.06 4.52 21.79
N PHE A 256 -20.88 5.83 21.97
CA PHE A 256 -20.10 6.65 21.04
C PHE A 256 -18.64 6.19 20.96
N PHE A 257 -18.03 5.87 22.10
CA PHE A 257 -16.67 5.37 22.15
C PHE A 257 -16.53 4.06 21.35
N PHE A 258 -17.45 3.10 21.53
CA PHE A 258 -17.40 1.82 20.84
C PHE A 258 -17.68 1.94 19.33
N VAL A 259 -18.60 2.81 18.92
CA VAL A 259 -18.84 3.11 17.49
C VAL A 259 -17.59 3.70 16.81
N LEU A 260 -16.92 4.65 17.46
CA LEU A 260 -15.65 5.21 16.96
C LEU A 260 -14.54 4.15 16.92
N ALA A 261 -14.39 3.33 17.96
CA ALA A 261 -13.41 2.24 17.98
C ALA A 261 -13.65 1.26 16.83
N LEU A 262 -14.91 0.88 16.61
CA LEU A 262 -15.33 -0.01 15.52
C LEU A 262 -14.94 0.54 14.15
N PHE A 263 -15.36 1.77 13.80
CA PHE A 263 -15.01 2.35 12.50
C PHE A 263 -13.50 2.56 12.36
N GLY A 264 -12.84 2.98 13.45
CA GLY A 264 -11.41 3.23 13.50
C GLY A 264 -10.57 1.99 13.21
N PHE A 265 -10.95 0.81 13.71
CA PHE A 265 -10.27 -0.43 13.34
C PHE A 265 -10.78 -1.03 12.02
N SER A 266 -12.05 -0.81 11.63
CA SER A 266 -12.58 -1.30 10.34
C SER A 266 -11.86 -0.74 9.11
N THR A 267 -11.21 0.43 9.25
CA THR A 267 -10.46 1.10 8.18
C THR A 267 -9.05 0.55 7.94
N LEU A 268 -8.54 -0.35 8.81
CA LEU A 268 -7.32 -1.15 8.55
C LEU A 268 -7.37 -1.89 7.20
N THR A 269 -8.56 -2.29 6.76
CA THR A 269 -8.81 -2.95 5.46
C THR A 269 -8.34 -2.14 4.24
N ILE A 270 -8.11 -0.83 4.37
CA ILE A 270 -7.50 -0.01 3.30
C ILE A 270 -6.07 -0.45 3.01
N LEU A 271 -5.31 -0.89 4.04
CA LEU A 271 -3.93 -1.34 3.89
C LEU A 271 -3.83 -2.61 3.02
N THR A 272 -4.79 -3.52 3.15
CA THR A 272 -4.82 -4.77 2.37
C THR A 272 -5.35 -4.55 0.95
N VAL A 273 -6.35 -3.70 0.76
CA VAL A 273 -6.89 -3.33 -0.56
C VAL A 273 -5.87 -2.53 -1.39
N PHE A 274 -5.17 -1.57 -0.78
CA PHE A 274 -4.23 -0.72 -1.50
C PHE A 274 -2.93 -1.44 -1.91
N ALA A 275 -2.51 -2.47 -1.17
CA ALA A 275 -1.25 -3.17 -1.43
C ALA A 275 -1.07 -3.75 -2.85
N PRO A 276 -2.03 -4.49 -3.44
CA PRO A 276 -1.92 -4.96 -4.83
C PRO A 276 -2.03 -3.82 -5.85
N GLU A 277 -2.88 -2.82 -5.59
CA GLU A 277 -3.06 -1.68 -6.49
C GLU A 277 -1.81 -0.80 -6.57
N ARG A 278 -1.10 -0.62 -5.45
CA ARG A 278 0.18 0.08 -5.38
C ARG A 278 1.23 -0.56 -6.30
N LEU A 279 1.25 -1.89 -6.39
CA LEU A 279 2.13 -2.63 -7.31
C LEU A 279 1.74 -2.44 -8.78
N LEU A 280 0.44 -2.33 -9.08
CA LEU A 280 -0.04 -1.95 -10.42
C LEU A 280 0.35 -0.50 -10.74
N PHE A 281 0.11 0.44 -9.82
CA PHE A 281 0.44 1.86 -9.96
C PHE A 281 1.93 2.07 -10.28
N THR A 282 2.86 1.45 -9.54
CA THR A 282 4.31 1.60 -9.83
C THR A 282 4.64 1.16 -11.27
N ARG A 283 4.06 0.04 -11.73
CA ARG A 283 4.27 -0.47 -13.10
C ARG A 283 3.67 0.45 -14.16
N GLU A 284 2.46 0.98 -13.92
CA GLU A 284 1.80 1.93 -14.84
C GLU A 284 2.49 3.30 -14.85
N ARG A 285 3.02 3.73 -13.70
CA ARG A 285 3.75 4.99 -13.51
C ARG A 285 5.13 4.98 -14.15
N ALA A 286 5.83 3.84 -14.12
CA ALA A 286 7.10 3.62 -14.81
C ALA A 286 6.94 3.63 -16.34
N LYS A 287 5.84 3.04 -16.85
CA LYS A 287 5.45 3.12 -18.27
C LYS A 287 4.87 4.49 -18.67
N GLY A 288 4.54 5.35 -17.70
CA GLY A 288 4.14 6.74 -17.93
C GLY A 288 2.75 6.94 -18.53
N TYR A 289 1.81 6.01 -18.28
CA TYR A 289 0.44 6.06 -18.82
C TYR A 289 -0.37 7.26 -18.34
N TYR A 290 -0.22 7.67 -17.07
CA TYR A 290 -1.00 8.76 -16.46
C TYR A 290 -0.23 9.52 -15.38
N SER A 291 -0.75 10.69 -15.00
CA SER A 291 -0.23 11.52 -13.91
C SER A 291 -0.63 10.96 -12.53
N PRO A 292 0.26 10.96 -11.52
CA PRO A 292 -0.07 10.56 -10.15
C PRO A 292 -1.31 11.26 -9.59
N ILE A 293 -1.50 12.55 -9.88
CA ILE A 293 -2.62 13.34 -9.33
C ILE A 293 -3.97 12.88 -9.88
N SER A 294 -4.05 12.52 -11.16
CA SER A 294 -5.26 11.97 -11.80
C SER A 294 -5.62 10.59 -11.23
N TYR A 295 -4.62 9.76 -10.89
CA TYR A 295 -4.86 8.48 -10.23
C TYR A 295 -5.29 8.65 -8.77
N PHE A 296 -4.57 9.47 -8.01
CA PHE A 296 -4.85 9.68 -6.59
C PHE A 296 -6.25 10.27 -6.39
N ALA A 297 -6.62 11.30 -7.14
CA ALA A 297 -7.97 11.87 -7.09
C ALA A 297 -9.05 10.86 -7.50
N ALA A 298 -8.84 10.10 -8.59
CA ALA A 298 -9.80 9.08 -9.03
C ALA A 298 -9.99 7.95 -8.00
N LYS A 299 -8.92 7.54 -7.31
CA LYS A 299 -8.97 6.52 -6.25
C LYS A 299 -9.65 7.05 -4.99
N VAL A 300 -9.29 8.24 -4.51
CA VAL A 300 -9.93 8.84 -3.32
C VAL A 300 -11.44 9.02 -3.53
N ILE A 301 -11.84 9.60 -4.67
CA ILE A 301 -13.24 9.96 -4.92
C ILE A 301 -14.11 8.72 -5.23
N PHE A 302 -13.66 7.79 -6.08
CA PHE A 302 -14.53 6.70 -6.58
C PHE A 302 -14.37 5.36 -5.86
N ASP A 303 -13.46 5.24 -4.90
CA ASP A 303 -13.26 4.02 -4.12
C ASP A 303 -13.45 4.23 -2.62
N ILE A 304 -12.74 5.23 -2.05
CA ILE A 304 -12.78 5.49 -0.60
C ILE A 304 -14.12 6.08 -0.19
N VAL A 305 -14.64 7.08 -0.93
CA VAL A 305 -15.92 7.72 -0.56
C VAL A 305 -17.06 6.70 -0.54
N PRO A 306 -17.34 5.88 -1.58
CA PRO A 306 -18.41 4.87 -1.50
C PRO A 306 -18.20 3.88 -0.34
N LEU A 307 -16.99 3.32 -0.19
CA LEU A 307 -16.69 2.31 0.83
C LEU A 307 -16.65 2.83 2.26
N ARG A 308 -16.55 4.16 2.49
CA ARG A 308 -16.40 4.76 3.84
C ARG A 308 -17.46 5.78 4.21
N LEU A 309 -18.18 6.35 3.25
CA LEU A 309 -19.34 7.22 3.48
C LEU A 309 -20.57 6.37 3.87
N ILE A 310 -20.82 5.28 3.14
CA ILE A 310 -22.08 4.53 3.25
C ILE A 310 -22.17 3.68 4.55
N PRO A 311 -21.15 2.93 5.00
CA PRO A 311 -21.24 2.14 6.22
C PRO A 311 -21.61 2.90 7.52
N PRO A 312 -21.01 4.08 7.84
CA PRO A 312 -21.41 4.85 9.02
C PRO A 312 -22.79 5.49 8.90
N ILE A 313 -23.26 5.80 7.68
CA ILE A 313 -24.65 6.25 7.46
C ILE A 313 -25.62 5.11 7.77
N ILE A 314 -25.39 3.90 7.23
CA ILE A 314 -26.23 2.72 7.49
C ILE A 314 -26.26 2.40 8.98
N LEU A 315 -25.10 2.35 9.65
CA LEU A 315 -25.04 2.07 11.08
C LEU A 315 -25.75 3.15 11.90
N GLY A 316 -25.53 4.42 11.58
CA GLY A 316 -26.14 5.53 12.30
C GLY A 316 -27.66 5.60 12.15
N VAL A 317 -28.20 5.33 10.95
CA VAL A 317 -29.65 5.27 10.69
C VAL A 317 -30.34 4.18 11.53
N ILE A 318 -29.65 3.09 11.87
CA ILE A 318 -30.19 1.99 12.67
C ILE A 318 -29.97 2.22 14.18
N VAL A 319 -28.73 2.54 14.60
CA VAL A 319 -28.37 2.71 16.01
C VAL A 319 -29.08 3.92 16.64
N TYR A 320 -29.21 5.03 15.93
CA TYR A 320 -29.73 6.28 16.50
C TYR A 320 -31.17 6.14 17.04
N PRO A 321 -32.17 5.64 16.27
CA PRO A 321 -33.50 5.41 16.80
C PRO A 321 -33.59 4.22 17.77
N MET A 322 -32.79 3.15 17.61
CA MET A 322 -32.84 2.00 18.52
C MET A 322 -32.36 2.33 19.94
N THR A 323 -31.40 3.24 20.08
CA THR A 323 -30.76 3.53 21.37
C THR A 323 -31.45 4.63 22.18
N GLY A 324 -32.40 5.38 21.61
CA GLY A 324 -33.04 6.50 22.33
C GLY A 324 -32.11 7.70 22.51
N LEU A 325 -31.33 8.01 21.46
CA LEU A 325 -30.65 9.32 21.34
C LEU A 325 -31.69 10.42 21.01
N ILE A 326 -31.34 11.70 21.18
CA ILE A 326 -32.29 12.82 21.07
C ILE A 326 -33.08 12.76 19.73
N PRO A 327 -34.43 12.77 19.74
CA PRO A 327 -35.24 12.61 18.54
C PRO A 327 -35.36 13.90 17.71
N ALA A 328 -34.23 14.52 17.34
CA ALA A 328 -34.17 15.79 16.61
C ALA A 328 -33.32 15.69 15.33
N TRP A 329 -33.86 16.22 14.22
CA TRP A 329 -33.20 16.16 12.90
C TRP A 329 -31.82 16.84 12.83
N PRO A 330 -31.58 18.03 13.42
CA PRO A 330 -30.26 18.66 13.37
C PRO A 330 -29.21 17.85 14.14
N GLU A 331 -29.59 17.27 15.27
CA GLU A 331 -28.75 16.46 16.15
C GLU A 331 -28.38 15.12 15.49
N PHE A 332 -29.34 14.47 14.84
CA PHE A 332 -29.09 13.30 13.99
C PHE A 332 -28.11 13.61 12.85
N LEU A 333 -28.30 14.71 12.11
CA LEU A 333 -27.43 15.09 11.00
C LEU A 333 -25.99 15.39 11.46
N LYS A 334 -25.81 16.03 12.62
CA LYS A 334 -24.49 16.26 13.24
C LYS A 334 -23.84 14.94 13.67
N PHE A 335 -24.61 14.02 14.26
CA PHE A 335 -24.14 12.67 14.64
C PHE A 335 -23.62 11.90 13.42
N ILE A 336 -24.39 11.84 12.33
CA ILE A 336 -23.95 11.22 11.07
C ILE A 336 -22.72 11.93 10.48
N LEU A 337 -22.68 13.27 10.51
CA LEU A 337 -21.54 14.05 10.03
C LEU A 337 -20.24 13.69 10.76
N PHE A 338 -20.26 13.59 12.10
CA PHE A 338 -19.06 13.21 12.87
C PHE A 338 -18.60 11.78 12.57
N LEU A 339 -19.52 10.80 12.45
CA LEU A 339 -19.16 9.44 12.08
C LEU A 339 -18.55 9.36 10.67
N VAL A 340 -19.09 10.11 9.71
CA VAL A 340 -18.57 10.20 8.33
C VAL A 340 -17.19 10.85 8.29
N LEU A 341 -17.01 12.01 8.94
CA LEU A 341 -15.72 12.71 8.98
C LEU A 341 -14.65 11.87 9.67
N PHE A 342 -14.99 11.20 10.77
CA PHE A 342 -14.06 10.31 11.48
C PHE A 342 -13.63 9.13 10.62
N ASN A 343 -14.58 8.44 9.96
CA ASN A 343 -14.27 7.29 9.10
C ASN A 343 -13.44 7.70 7.88
N LEU A 344 -13.67 8.90 7.33
CA LEU A 344 -12.88 9.48 6.23
C LEU A 344 -11.47 9.92 6.69
N ALA A 345 -11.34 10.51 7.88
CA ALA A 345 -10.05 10.89 8.46
C ALA A 345 -9.19 9.65 8.79
N ALA A 346 -9.79 8.63 9.41
CA ALA A 346 -9.15 7.33 9.62
C ALA A 346 -8.70 6.71 8.29
N ALA A 347 -9.56 6.74 7.27
CA ALA A 347 -9.22 6.25 5.93
C ALA A 347 -8.03 6.99 5.30
N ALA A 348 -7.92 8.31 5.49
CA ALA A 348 -6.78 9.10 5.03
C ALA A 348 -5.47 8.72 5.74
N ILE A 349 -5.50 8.51 7.05
CA ILE A 349 -4.35 8.04 7.86
C ILE A 349 -3.88 6.67 7.36
N PHE A 350 -4.80 5.70 7.19
CA PHE A 350 -4.44 4.37 6.70
C PHE A 350 -3.91 4.39 5.27
N LEU A 351 -4.45 5.24 4.40
CA LEU A 351 -3.93 5.37 3.03
C LEU A 351 -2.52 5.97 3.02
N PHE A 352 -2.23 6.96 3.87
CA PHE A 352 -0.87 7.48 4.06
C PHE A 352 0.10 6.37 4.53
N ILE A 353 -0.27 5.60 5.56
CA ILE A 353 0.54 4.48 6.09
C ILE A 353 0.76 3.41 5.00
N GLY A 354 -0.28 3.07 4.22
CA GLY A 354 -0.19 2.11 3.11
C GLY A 354 0.68 2.57 1.93
N ILE A 355 0.89 3.87 1.76
CA ILE A 355 1.84 4.44 0.79
C ILE A 355 3.27 4.38 1.34
N VAL A 356 3.48 4.80 2.59
CA VAL A 356 4.81 4.90 3.20
C VAL A 356 5.45 3.52 3.43
N PHE A 357 4.69 2.53 3.91
CA PHE A 357 5.25 1.24 4.33
C PHE A 357 5.09 0.15 3.26
N ARG A 358 6.20 -0.21 2.59
CA ARG A 358 6.19 -1.21 1.50
C ARG A 358 5.80 -2.62 1.95
N ASN A 359 6.04 -2.99 3.22
CA ASN A 359 5.61 -4.27 3.78
C ASN A 359 4.24 -4.12 4.48
N ASN A 360 3.23 -4.86 4.00
CA ASN A 360 1.86 -4.83 4.52
C ASN A 360 1.77 -5.19 6.01
N GLY A 361 2.59 -6.13 6.50
CA GLY A 361 2.59 -6.52 7.91
C GLY A 361 3.07 -5.40 8.83
N VAL A 362 4.11 -4.68 8.41
CA VAL A 362 4.62 -3.50 9.11
C VAL A 362 3.62 -2.35 9.04
N ALA A 363 3.01 -2.13 7.87
CA ALA A 363 1.94 -1.14 7.70
C ALA A 363 0.75 -1.40 8.62
N ASN A 364 0.33 -2.67 8.77
CA ASN A 364 -0.77 -3.08 9.64
C ASN A 364 -0.42 -2.87 11.13
N LEU A 365 0.78 -3.29 11.57
CA LEU A 365 1.25 -3.08 12.94
C LEU A 365 1.28 -1.58 13.30
N ILE A 366 1.85 -0.75 12.45
CA ILE A 366 1.93 0.70 12.66
C ILE A 366 0.52 1.33 12.61
N GLY A 367 -0.34 0.86 11.72
CA GLY A 367 -1.74 1.29 11.64
C GLY A 367 -2.53 1.02 12.92
N VAL A 368 -2.41 -0.19 13.49
CA VAL A 368 -3.02 -0.54 14.78
C VAL A 368 -2.46 0.33 15.91
N LEU A 369 -1.14 0.53 15.96
CA LEU A 369 -0.50 1.38 16.99
C LEU A 369 -0.94 2.85 16.91
N VAL A 370 -1.06 3.43 15.71
CA VAL A 370 -1.54 4.81 15.51
C VAL A 370 -3.00 4.96 15.96
N MET A 371 -3.87 3.99 15.66
CA MET A 371 -5.26 4.04 16.11
C MET A 371 -5.41 3.78 17.60
N LEU A 372 -4.63 2.86 18.18
CA LEU A 372 -4.60 2.62 19.64
C LEU A 372 -4.10 3.85 20.41
N PHE A 373 -3.08 4.53 19.89
CA PHE A 373 -2.61 5.81 20.40
C PHE A 373 -3.70 6.89 20.35
N SER A 374 -4.37 7.06 19.21
CA SER A 374 -5.45 8.04 19.08
C SER A 374 -6.61 7.72 20.04
N LEU A 375 -6.98 6.45 20.16
CA LEU A 375 -8.03 5.93 21.04
C LEU A 375 -7.72 6.14 22.52
N LEU A 376 -6.46 6.03 22.95
CA LEU A 376 -6.01 6.39 24.30
C LEU A 376 -6.24 7.89 24.59
N PHE A 377 -5.87 8.76 23.65
CA PHE A 377 -6.04 10.21 23.74
C PHE A 377 -7.44 10.72 23.33
N SER A 378 -8.45 9.83 23.30
CA SER A 378 -9.85 10.17 22.98
C SER A 378 -10.51 11.16 23.95
N GLY A 379 -10.01 11.27 25.18
CA GLY A 379 -10.67 11.95 26.30
C GLY A 379 -11.60 11.04 27.10
N PHE A 380 -11.81 9.78 26.69
CA PHE A 380 -12.57 8.80 27.48
C PHE A 380 -11.73 8.13 28.57
N PHE A 381 -10.58 7.55 28.21
CA PHE A 381 -9.70 6.86 29.16
C PHE A 381 -8.86 7.78 30.03
N LEU A 382 -8.62 9.01 29.57
CA LEU A 382 -7.62 9.90 30.14
C LEU A 382 -8.12 11.35 30.05
N ASN A 383 -8.44 11.92 31.21
CA ASN A 383 -8.98 13.27 31.34
C ASN A 383 -7.95 14.33 30.87
N LYS A 384 -8.42 15.30 30.09
CA LYS A 384 -7.69 16.47 29.56
C LYS A 384 -6.92 17.26 30.63
N GLU A 385 -7.40 17.24 31.87
CA GLU A 385 -6.77 17.92 33.00
C GLU A 385 -5.55 17.17 33.55
N SER A 386 -5.59 15.83 33.62
CA SER A 386 -4.50 15.01 34.15
C SER A 386 -3.35 14.74 33.15
N ILE A 387 -3.50 15.13 31.88
CA ILE A 387 -2.40 15.09 30.90
C ILE A 387 -1.29 16.09 31.33
N PRO A 388 -0.03 15.67 31.50
CA PRO A 388 1.09 16.58 31.76
C PRO A 388 1.21 17.65 30.65
N PRO A 389 1.54 18.92 30.95
CA PRO A 389 1.55 20.00 29.94
C PRO A 389 2.34 19.67 28.67
N ALA A 390 3.52 19.04 28.81
CA ALA A 390 4.36 18.60 27.70
C ALA A 390 3.73 17.53 26.78
N ALA A 391 2.67 16.85 27.25
CA ALA A 391 1.94 15.83 26.52
C ALA A 391 0.58 16.31 25.95
N LYS A 392 0.10 17.52 26.27
CA LYS A 392 -1.23 17.99 25.82
C LYS A 392 -1.36 18.13 24.29
N TRP A 393 -0.25 18.34 23.57
CA TRP A 393 -0.26 18.37 22.10
C TRP A 393 -0.54 16.99 21.47
N LEU A 394 -0.21 15.87 22.14
CA LEU A 394 -0.51 14.53 21.64
C LEU A 394 -2.03 14.28 21.55
N GLN A 395 -2.82 14.94 22.42
CA GLN A 395 -4.28 14.92 22.34
C GLN A 395 -4.80 15.58 21.06
N THR A 396 -4.17 16.68 20.60
CA THR A 396 -4.51 17.34 19.33
C THR A 396 -4.10 16.56 18.08
N LEU A 397 -3.32 15.48 18.23
CA LEU A 397 -3.02 14.54 17.15
C LEU A 397 -4.07 13.41 17.04
N SER A 398 -5.06 13.36 17.93
CA SER A 398 -6.05 12.29 17.97
C SER A 398 -7.33 12.63 17.19
N ILE A 399 -7.64 11.85 16.16
CA ILE A 399 -8.95 11.92 15.49
C ILE A 399 -10.11 11.45 16.37
N PHE A 400 -9.83 10.52 17.30
CA PHE A 400 -10.82 10.12 18.31
C PHE A 400 -11.19 11.27 19.24
N HIS A 401 -10.26 12.16 19.60
CA HIS A 401 -10.55 13.30 20.48
C HIS A 401 -11.65 14.19 19.89
N TYR A 402 -11.43 14.68 18.66
CA TYR A 402 -12.37 15.57 17.98
C TYR A 402 -13.72 14.91 17.67
N ALA A 403 -13.72 13.62 17.29
CA ALA A 403 -14.96 12.89 17.02
C ALA A 403 -15.75 12.57 18.28
N PHE A 404 -15.08 12.18 19.38
CA PHE A 404 -15.72 11.83 20.64
C PHE A 404 -16.29 13.07 21.36
N GLU A 405 -15.50 14.14 21.48
CA GLU A 405 -15.95 15.43 22.02
C GLU A 405 -17.12 15.99 21.19
N GLY A 406 -17.05 15.89 19.86
CA GLY A 406 -18.12 16.29 18.95
C GLY A 406 -19.44 15.54 19.13
N LEU A 407 -19.40 14.20 19.20
CA LEU A 407 -20.59 13.36 19.42
C LEU A 407 -21.23 13.59 20.80
N ILE A 408 -20.40 13.73 21.84
CA ILE A 408 -20.87 13.95 23.22
C ILE A 408 -21.45 15.36 23.41
N VAL A 409 -20.82 16.39 22.86
CA VAL A 409 -21.34 17.76 22.88
C VAL A 409 -22.61 17.91 22.03
N ASN A 410 -22.81 17.06 21.02
CA ASN A 410 -24.04 17.03 20.24
C ASN A 410 -25.24 16.49 21.04
N GLU A 411 -25.03 15.38 21.75
CA GLU A 411 -26.08 14.67 22.50
C GLU A 411 -26.33 15.31 23.88
N VAL A 412 -25.33 15.31 24.76
CA VAL A 412 -25.53 15.54 26.21
C VAL A 412 -25.78 17.02 26.53
N LYS A 413 -25.48 17.93 25.60
CA LYS A 413 -25.67 19.38 25.78
C LYS A 413 -27.11 19.81 26.05
N TYR A 414 -28.09 19.08 25.54
CA TYR A 414 -29.51 19.41 25.64
C TYR A 414 -30.27 18.55 26.65
N LEU A 415 -29.60 17.54 27.24
CA LEU A 415 -30.17 16.70 28.29
C LEU A 415 -29.95 17.35 29.66
N SER A 416 -30.96 17.32 30.52
CA SER A 416 -30.76 17.29 31.96
C SER A 416 -30.71 15.84 32.42
N LEU A 417 -29.84 15.55 33.38
CA LEU A 417 -29.58 14.21 33.89
C LEU A 417 -29.99 14.16 35.35
N VAL A 418 -30.78 13.15 35.74
CA VAL A 418 -31.26 12.99 37.11
C VAL A 418 -30.27 12.13 37.91
N ASP A 419 -29.80 12.65 39.05
CA ASP A 419 -29.07 11.87 40.06
C ASP A 419 -30.01 11.58 41.24
N HIS A 420 -30.58 10.37 41.24
CA HIS A 420 -31.38 9.83 42.35
C HIS A 420 -30.46 9.47 43.53
N LYS A 421 -30.14 10.45 44.39
CA LYS A 421 -29.12 10.31 45.43
C LYS A 421 -29.62 10.73 46.80
N TYR A 422 -29.42 9.87 47.79
CA TYR A 422 -29.93 10.02 49.16
C TYR A 422 -31.47 10.18 49.27
N GLY A 423 -32.22 9.75 48.25
CA GLY A 423 -33.68 9.94 48.20
C GLY A 423 -34.12 11.33 47.71
N LEU A 424 -33.22 12.08 47.09
CA LEU A 424 -33.49 13.34 46.39
C LEU A 424 -33.16 13.19 44.91
N ASP A 425 -33.98 13.81 44.07
CA ASP A 425 -33.84 13.77 42.61
C ASP A 425 -33.15 15.06 42.17
N ILE A 426 -31.82 15.02 41.99
CA ILE A 426 -31.03 16.19 41.64
C ILE A 426 -30.90 16.26 40.12
N GLU A 427 -31.64 17.19 39.51
CA GLU A 427 -31.53 17.49 38.07
C GLU A 427 -30.25 18.29 37.79
N VAL A 428 -29.31 17.70 37.06
CA VAL A 428 -28.03 18.32 36.68
C VAL A 428 -27.99 18.55 35.17
N PRO A 429 -27.77 19.78 34.67
CA PRO A 429 -27.67 20.03 33.24
C PRO A 429 -26.43 19.34 32.66
N GLY A 430 -26.60 18.56 31.58
CA GLY A 430 -25.53 17.77 30.97
C GLY A 430 -24.34 18.61 30.48
N SER A 431 -24.56 19.89 30.19
CA SER A 431 -23.49 20.86 29.88
C SER A 431 -22.52 21.11 31.04
N ALA A 432 -22.99 21.08 32.30
CA ALA A 432 -22.13 21.20 33.47
C ALA A 432 -21.30 19.92 33.69
N ILE A 433 -21.91 18.75 33.47
CA ILE A 433 -21.23 17.46 33.53
C ILE A 433 -20.12 17.39 32.47
N LEU A 434 -20.41 17.75 31.21
CA LEU A 434 -19.39 17.85 30.15
C LEU A 434 -18.24 18.78 30.53
N SER A 435 -18.53 19.93 31.15
CA SER A 435 -17.49 20.84 31.62
C SER A 435 -16.62 20.22 32.72
N SER A 436 -17.17 19.42 33.64
CA SER A 436 -16.39 18.72 34.67
C SER A 436 -15.55 17.53 34.14
N PHE A 437 -15.94 16.96 32.99
CA PHE A 437 -15.12 16.02 32.23
C PHE A 437 -14.12 16.71 31.28
N GLY A 438 -14.06 18.05 31.27
CA GLY A 438 -13.11 18.84 30.46
C GLY A 438 -13.51 19.02 28.98
N PHE A 439 -14.75 18.70 28.60
CA PHE A 439 -15.28 18.88 27.26
C PHE A 439 -15.83 20.29 27.01
N ASN A 440 -15.63 20.80 25.80
CA ASN A 440 -15.88 22.17 25.42
C ASN A 440 -17.25 22.29 24.73
N VAL A 441 -18.31 22.51 25.50
CA VAL A 441 -19.73 22.52 25.05
C VAL A 441 -20.04 23.55 23.93
N LEU A 442 -19.15 24.52 23.70
CA LEU A 442 -19.22 25.52 22.63
C LEU A 442 -18.39 25.17 21.38
N ALA A 443 -17.54 24.15 21.43
CA ALA A 443 -16.49 23.90 20.44
C ALA A 443 -16.88 22.94 19.30
N LEU A 444 -18.07 22.34 19.31
CA LEU A 444 -18.53 21.34 18.33
C LEU A 444 -18.12 21.66 16.87
N TRP A 445 -18.28 22.91 16.42
CA TRP A 445 -17.87 23.33 15.07
C TRP A 445 -16.35 23.42 14.88
N ARG A 446 -15.59 23.88 15.89
CA ARG A 446 -14.11 23.87 15.88
C ARG A 446 -13.59 22.44 15.79
N ASP A 447 -14.23 21.50 16.48
CA ASP A 447 -13.76 20.12 16.57
C ASP A 447 -14.16 19.34 15.29
N CYS A 448 -15.33 19.64 14.70
CA CYS A 448 -15.70 19.23 13.34
C CYS A 448 -14.72 19.76 12.27
N ILE A 449 -14.35 21.05 12.33
CA ILE A 449 -13.36 21.66 11.43
C ILE A 449 -11.98 21.03 11.65
N GLY A 450 -11.57 20.81 12.90
CA GLY A 450 -10.31 20.15 13.26
C GLY A 450 -10.20 18.75 12.65
N LEU A 451 -11.24 17.93 12.79
CA LEU A 451 -11.32 16.60 12.20
C LEU A 451 -11.27 16.62 10.66
N ALA A 452 -11.98 17.56 10.03
CA ALA A 452 -11.96 17.74 8.58
C ALA A 452 -10.59 18.21 8.06
N VAL A 453 -9.95 19.17 8.74
CA VAL A 453 -8.60 19.66 8.42
C VAL A 453 -7.56 18.57 8.62
N PHE A 454 -7.68 17.77 9.69
CA PHE A 454 -6.78 16.63 9.96
C PHE A 454 -6.89 15.57 8.86
N GLY A 455 -8.11 15.17 8.50
CA GLY A 455 -8.34 14.25 7.37
C GLY A 455 -7.79 14.80 6.06
N GLY A 456 -8.08 16.06 5.74
CA GLY A 456 -7.56 16.74 4.54
C GLY A 456 -6.03 16.83 4.50
N ALA A 457 -5.39 17.12 5.63
CA ALA A 457 -3.93 17.14 5.76
C ALA A 457 -3.33 15.75 5.50
N PHE A 458 -3.93 14.67 6.02
CA PHE A 458 -3.48 13.30 5.72
C PHE A 458 -3.72 12.90 4.26
N VAL A 459 -4.78 13.39 3.59
CA VAL A 459 -4.96 13.22 2.14
C VAL A 459 -3.85 13.94 1.35
N ILE A 460 -3.46 15.16 1.75
CA ILE A 460 -2.37 15.91 1.10
C ILE A 460 -1.01 15.22 1.34
N LEU A 461 -0.74 14.79 2.57
CA LEU A 461 0.46 14.03 2.92
C LEU A 461 0.54 12.70 2.18
N ALA A 462 -0.59 12.00 2.00
CA ALA A 462 -0.68 10.79 1.19
C ALA A 462 -0.38 11.05 -0.29
N TYR A 463 -0.93 12.12 -0.87
CA TYR A 463 -0.58 12.52 -2.24
C TYR A 463 0.91 12.85 -2.38
N LEU A 464 1.48 13.61 -1.44
CA LEU A 464 2.90 13.96 -1.43
C LEU A 464 3.79 12.71 -1.28
N ALA A 465 3.43 11.80 -0.37
CA ALA A 465 4.12 10.52 -0.20
C ALA A 465 4.03 9.65 -1.47
N MET A 466 2.89 9.64 -2.18
CA MET A 466 2.77 8.95 -3.47
C MET A 466 3.68 9.60 -4.54
N HIS A 467 3.76 10.93 -4.55
CA HIS A 467 4.56 11.67 -5.52
C HIS A 467 6.07 11.52 -5.27
N LEU A 468 6.50 11.41 -4.01
CA LEU A 468 7.92 11.32 -3.65
C LEU A 468 8.43 9.87 -3.53
N LEU A 469 7.69 8.96 -2.89
CA LEU A 469 8.18 7.61 -2.58
C LEU A 469 7.95 6.60 -3.72
N LEU A 470 6.96 6.84 -4.61
CA LEU A 470 6.69 5.98 -5.77
C LEU A 470 7.24 6.53 -7.09
N VAL A 471 8.11 7.53 -7.04
CA VAL A 471 9.05 7.84 -8.13
C VAL A 471 10.30 6.97 -7.95
N GLU A 472 10.18 5.72 -8.39
CA GLU A 472 11.32 4.81 -8.44
C GLU A 472 12.32 5.30 -9.51
N LYS A 473 13.62 5.25 -9.19
CA LYS A 473 14.68 5.83 -10.03
C LYS A 473 14.74 5.12 -11.40
N ARG A 474 15.02 5.92 -12.44
CA ARG A 474 15.50 5.42 -13.73
C ARG A 474 16.88 4.75 -13.60
#